data_AF-A0A7J4US04-F1
#
_entry.id   AF-A0A7J4US04-F1
#
_cell.length_a   1.000
_cell.length_b   1.000
_cell.length_c   1.000
_cell.angle_alpha   90.00
_cell.angle_beta   90.00
_cell.angle_gamma   90.00
#
_symmetry.space_group_name_H-M   'P 1'
#
loop_
_entity.id
_entity.type
_entity.pdbx_description
1 polymer ?
#
loop_
_entity_poly.entity_id
_entity_poly.type
_entity_poly.pdbx_seq_one_letter_code
_entity_poly.pdbx_strand_id
1 'polypeptide(L)'
;MIELGTSTNNITLSISTIYSKNRSHIDKVADRLFFIKNPSEKQIFGRNLPETVEIPMHPDHTERGFRKLAITPSIFIDSSDIPGAEDILYLKGIGSVRYTRDSFEFIENDFSSAQSQSLPIIHWLPSTHEQLCLKTSQGEFNGIVESTICNYNSGDLIQFERVGFAKLDISSGVYAAYFSHP
;
A
#
# COMPACT_ATOMS: atom_id res chain seq x y z
N MET A 1 -12.02 7.96 -25.33
CA MET A 1 -12.44 7.76 -26.74
C MET A 1 -12.71 9.07 -27.48
N ILE A 2 -13.34 10.07 -26.83
CA ILE A 2 -13.62 11.39 -27.46
C ILE A 2 -12.35 12.17 -27.85
N GLU A 3 -11.23 11.99 -27.14
CA GLU A 3 -9.96 12.66 -27.44
C GLU A 3 -9.18 12.10 -28.64
N LEU A 4 -9.59 10.98 -29.22
CA LEU A 4 -8.86 10.38 -30.35
C LEU A 4 -9.06 11.15 -31.66
N GLY A 5 -10.06 12.04 -31.72
CA GLY A 5 -10.42 12.74 -32.94
C GLY A 5 -10.84 11.77 -34.06
N THR A 6 -11.71 12.22 -34.96
CA THR A 6 -12.00 11.46 -36.18
C THR A 6 -10.88 11.76 -37.21
N SER A 7 -9.68 11.25 -36.96
CA SER A 7 -8.55 11.37 -37.89
C SER A 7 -8.32 10.07 -38.65
N THR A 8 -8.05 10.15 -39.95
CA THR A 8 -7.81 9.03 -40.87
C THR A 8 -6.41 8.40 -40.75
N ASN A 9 -5.61 8.83 -39.79
CA ASN A 9 -4.27 8.31 -39.56
C ASN A 9 -4.30 7.10 -38.61
N ASN A 10 -3.49 6.08 -38.92
CA ASN A 10 -3.27 4.95 -38.01
C ASN A 10 -2.53 5.45 -36.75
N ILE A 11 -3.28 5.63 -35.65
CA ILE A 11 -2.73 6.02 -34.36
C ILE A 11 -2.37 4.74 -33.60
N THR A 12 -1.08 4.49 -33.40
CA THR A 12 -0.63 3.42 -32.50
C THR A 12 -0.91 3.86 -31.06
N LEU A 13 -2.04 3.42 -30.53
CA LEU A 13 -2.44 3.70 -29.16
C LEU A 13 -1.45 3.03 -28.21
N SER A 14 -0.57 3.82 -27.62
CA SER A 14 0.35 3.33 -26.60
C SER A 14 -0.46 3.01 -25.35
N ILE A 15 -0.32 1.79 -24.84
CA ILE A 15 -0.96 1.30 -23.61
C ILE A 15 -0.72 2.26 -22.42
N SER A 16 0.41 2.96 -22.41
CA SER A 16 0.73 4.02 -21.45
C SER A 16 -0.28 5.17 -21.42
N THR A 17 -0.85 5.58 -22.56
CA THR A 17 -1.85 6.65 -22.65
C THR A 17 -3.22 6.19 -22.11
N ILE A 18 -3.55 4.91 -22.27
CA ILE A 18 -4.77 4.33 -21.68
C ILE A 18 -4.61 4.25 -20.16
N TYR A 19 -3.46 3.79 -19.68
CA TYR A 19 -3.17 3.69 -18.25
C TYR A 19 -3.08 5.07 -17.58
N SER A 20 -2.53 6.10 -18.23
CA SER A 20 -2.51 7.45 -17.66
C SER A 20 -3.91 8.05 -17.55
N LYS A 21 -4.77 7.84 -18.56
CA LYS A 21 -6.17 8.26 -18.54
C LYS A 21 -6.95 7.53 -17.44
N ASN A 22 -6.84 6.20 -17.37
CA ASN A 22 -7.48 5.38 -16.34
C ASN A 22 -6.98 5.75 -14.94
N ARG A 23 -5.68 5.97 -14.75
CA ARG A 23 -5.11 6.44 -13.48
C ARG A 23 -5.77 7.75 -13.03
N SER A 24 -5.90 8.75 -13.92
CA SER A 24 -6.53 10.03 -13.56
C SER A 24 -8.02 9.95 -13.18
N HIS A 25 -8.72 8.90 -13.65
CA HIS A 25 -10.11 8.65 -13.31
C HIS A 25 -10.24 7.79 -12.04
N ILE A 26 -9.40 6.77 -11.88
CA ILE A 26 -9.47 5.80 -10.79
C ILE A 26 -8.83 6.35 -9.51
N ASP A 27 -7.74 7.12 -9.59
CA ASP A 27 -7.09 7.75 -8.43
C ASP A 27 -8.07 8.68 -7.67
N LYS A 28 -9.04 9.28 -8.37
CA LYS A 28 -10.09 10.10 -7.73
C LYS A 28 -11.11 9.30 -6.91
N VAL A 29 -11.22 7.99 -7.16
CA VAL A 29 -12.29 7.13 -6.64
C VAL A 29 -11.76 6.02 -5.73
N ALA A 30 -10.55 5.52 -5.99
CA ALA A 30 -9.96 4.40 -5.28
C ALA A 30 -9.33 4.82 -3.96
N ASP A 31 -9.71 4.12 -2.91
CA ASP A 31 -9.06 4.26 -1.60
C ASP A 31 -7.73 3.52 -1.60
N ARG A 32 -6.79 4.03 -0.81
CA ARG A 32 -5.43 3.49 -0.70
C ARG A 32 -5.35 2.50 0.45
N LEU A 33 -4.95 1.28 0.14
CA LEU A 33 -4.71 0.23 1.13
C LEU A 33 -3.27 -0.28 1.04
N PHE A 34 -2.79 -0.86 2.14
CA PHE A 34 -1.51 -1.54 2.21
C PHE A 34 -1.67 -3.03 1.86
N PHE A 35 -0.83 -3.49 0.94
CA PHE A 35 -0.68 -4.89 0.58
C PHE A 35 0.80 -5.26 0.55
N ILE A 36 1.14 -6.38 1.19
CA ILE A 36 2.50 -6.90 1.27
C ILE A 36 2.54 -8.22 0.53
N LYS A 37 3.41 -8.32 -0.48
CA LYS A 37 3.51 -9.52 -1.34
C LYS A 37 4.23 -10.64 -0.64
N ASN A 38 5.36 -10.33 0.01
CA ASN A 38 6.20 -11.31 0.69
C ASN A 38 6.32 -10.95 2.17
N PRO A 39 5.31 -11.28 2.99
CA PRO A 39 5.28 -10.88 4.39
C PRO A 39 6.46 -11.45 5.16
N SER A 40 7.24 -10.56 5.77
CA SER A 40 8.26 -10.89 6.77
C SER A 40 7.85 -10.29 8.10
N GLU A 41 7.70 -11.14 9.12
CA GLU A 41 7.39 -10.71 10.48
C GLU A 41 8.65 -10.13 11.14
N LYS A 42 8.51 -8.95 11.74
CA LYS A 42 9.55 -8.27 12.52
C LYS A 42 8.97 -7.73 13.80
N GLN A 43 9.73 -7.83 14.88
CA GLN A 43 9.34 -7.19 16.13
C GLN A 43 9.59 -5.68 16.03
N ILE A 44 8.68 -4.89 16.61
CA ILE A 44 8.87 -3.46 16.80
C ILE A 44 8.80 -3.13 18.29
N PHE A 45 9.78 -2.36 18.76
CA PHE A 45 9.85 -1.93 20.15
C PHE A 45 10.37 -0.49 20.24
N GLY A 46 10.11 0.16 21.36
CA GLY A 46 10.59 1.50 21.64
C GLY A 46 9.69 2.21 22.64
N ARG A 47 10.18 3.33 23.15
CA ARG A 47 9.38 4.22 24.02
C ARG A 47 8.44 5.04 23.15
N ASN A 48 7.26 5.36 23.66
CA ASN A 48 6.25 6.18 22.95
C ASN A 48 5.76 5.60 21.62
N LEU A 49 5.89 4.30 21.39
CA LEU A 49 5.26 3.67 20.23
C LEU A 49 3.74 3.84 20.35
N PRO A 50 3.05 4.42 19.35
CA PRO A 50 1.60 4.58 19.42
C PRO A 50 0.91 3.21 19.45
N GLU A 51 -0.24 3.12 20.11
CA GLU A 51 -1.05 1.89 20.08
C GLU A 51 -1.86 1.77 18.78
N THR A 52 -2.18 2.89 18.15
CA THR A 52 -2.97 2.95 16.92
C THR A 52 -2.49 4.11 16.05
N VAL A 53 -2.50 3.88 14.74
CA VAL A 53 -2.15 4.87 13.72
C VAL A 53 -3.36 5.18 12.86
N GLU A 54 -3.61 6.46 12.63
CA GLU A 54 -4.62 6.94 11.70
C GLU A 54 -3.95 7.32 10.37
N ILE A 55 -4.36 6.68 9.28
CA ILE A 55 -3.81 6.91 7.93
C ILE A 55 -4.96 7.41 7.05
N PRO A 56 -4.79 8.52 6.32
CA PRO A 56 -5.84 9.02 5.43
C PRO A 56 -6.15 7.99 4.34
N MET A 57 -7.43 7.76 4.04
CA MET A 57 -7.83 6.83 2.97
C MET A 57 -7.33 7.30 1.59
N HIS A 58 -7.24 8.61 1.38
CA HIS A 58 -6.69 9.21 0.18
C HIS A 58 -5.94 10.51 0.53
N PRO A 59 -4.73 10.77 -0.01
CA PRO A 59 -3.95 11.96 0.35
C PRO A 59 -4.65 13.28 -0.01
N ASP A 60 -5.33 13.32 -1.16
CA ASP A 60 -5.95 14.55 -1.67
C ASP A 60 -7.43 14.70 -1.28
N HIS A 61 -8.04 13.68 -0.65
CA HIS A 61 -9.47 13.66 -0.32
C HIS A 61 -9.65 13.36 1.18
N THR A 62 -9.28 14.33 2.02
CA THR A 62 -9.36 14.23 3.48
C THR A 62 -10.78 13.99 3.99
N GLU A 63 -11.81 14.35 3.22
CA GLU A 63 -13.23 14.12 3.53
C GLU A 63 -13.61 12.64 3.56
N ARG A 64 -12.80 11.76 2.95
CA ARG A 64 -12.99 10.30 3.00
C ARG A 64 -12.62 9.70 4.36
N GLY A 65 -12.02 10.50 5.24
CA GLY A 65 -11.64 10.11 6.58
C GLY A 65 -10.35 9.29 6.62
N PHE A 66 -10.20 8.58 7.74
CA PHE A 66 -8.98 7.88 8.11
C PHE A 66 -9.28 6.41 8.37
N ARG A 67 -8.37 5.54 7.97
CA ARG A 67 -8.34 4.15 8.42
C ARG A 67 -7.42 4.04 9.62
N LYS A 68 -7.78 3.16 10.56
CA LYS A 68 -7.02 2.95 11.80
C LYS A 68 -6.34 1.60 11.77
N LEU A 69 -5.04 1.58 12.01
CA LEU A 69 -4.26 0.35 12.15
C LEU A 69 -3.75 0.29 13.60
N ALA A 70 -4.16 -0.75 14.34
CA ALA A 70 -3.65 -1.01 15.67
C ALA A 70 -2.22 -1.58 15.56
N ILE A 71 -1.25 -0.98 16.24
CA ILE A 71 0.12 -1.48 16.24
C ILE A 71 0.22 -2.65 17.20
N THR A 72 0.71 -3.77 16.68
CA THR A 72 1.05 -4.96 17.46
C THR A 72 2.55 -5.03 17.70
N PRO A 73 3.04 -5.75 18.73
CA PRO A 73 4.48 -5.93 18.98
C PRO A 73 5.24 -6.56 17.82
N SER A 74 4.54 -7.34 16.98
CA SER A 74 5.02 -7.82 15.69
C SER A 74 4.33 -7.08 14.56
N ILE A 75 5.09 -6.64 13.57
CA ILE A 75 4.59 -6.07 12.32
C ILE A 75 5.10 -6.88 11.14
N PHE A 76 4.38 -6.80 10.03
CA PHE A 76 4.79 -7.39 8.76
C PHE A 76 5.24 -6.29 7.81
N ILE A 77 6.34 -6.54 7.12
CA ILE A 77 6.84 -5.72 6.01
C ILE A 77 7.12 -6.60 4.80
N ASP A 78 7.29 -6.01 3.62
CA ASP A 78 7.74 -6.80 2.47
C ASP A 78 9.20 -7.21 2.67
N SER A 79 9.51 -8.46 2.37
CA SER A 79 10.87 -8.99 2.45
C SER A 79 11.86 -8.22 1.57
N SER A 80 11.39 -7.58 0.49
CA SER A 80 12.24 -6.71 -0.35
C SER A 80 12.56 -5.36 0.27
N ASP A 81 11.83 -4.96 1.32
CA ASP A 81 11.95 -3.67 2.00
C ASP A 81 12.73 -3.77 3.33
N ILE A 82 13.31 -4.94 3.63
CA ILE A 82 14.17 -5.12 4.80
C ILE A 82 15.49 -4.34 4.55
N PRO A 83 15.83 -3.35 5.40
CA PRO A 83 17.01 -2.53 5.20
C PRO A 83 18.28 -3.24 5.72
N GLY A 84 19.45 -2.60 5.56
CA GLY A 84 20.70 -3.06 6.16
C GLY A 84 20.71 -2.94 7.68
N ALA A 85 21.65 -3.61 8.33
CA ALA A 85 21.81 -3.51 9.77
C ALA A 85 22.16 -2.08 10.18
N GLU A 86 21.48 -1.57 11.22
CA GLU A 86 21.57 -0.21 11.76
C GLU A 86 21.04 0.90 10.84
N ASP A 87 20.46 0.55 9.69
CA ASP A 87 19.80 1.53 8.82
C ASP A 87 18.51 2.05 9.44
N ILE A 88 18.17 3.29 9.09
CA ILE A 88 16.95 3.96 9.52
C ILE A 88 15.98 4.05 8.35
N LEU A 89 14.73 3.72 8.60
CA LEU A 89 13.63 3.90 7.65
C LEU A 89 12.43 4.56 8.32
N TYR A 90 11.45 4.95 7.53
CA TYR A 90 10.19 5.51 8.00
C TYR A 90 9.04 4.52 7.76
N LEU A 91 8.41 4.08 8.85
CA LEU A 91 7.19 3.29 8.79
C LEU A 91 6.00 4.24 8.64
N LYS A 92 5.27 4.11 7.53
CA LYS A 92 4.19 5.04 7.20
C LYS A 92 3.15 5.13 8.31
N GLY A 93 3.01 6.33 8.87
CA GLY A 93 2.09 6.66 9.97
C GLY A 93 2.60 6.34 11.37
N ILE A 94 3.63 5.50 11.55
CA ILE A 94 4.24 5.27 12.88
C ILE A 94 5.33 6.32 13.14
N GLY A 95 6.29 6.45 12.22
CA GLY A 95 7.50 7.27 12.41
C GLY A 95 8.78 6.54 11.98
N SER A 96 9.93 7.14 12.27
CA SER A 96 11.22 6.50 11.98
C SER A 96 11.57 5.38 12.94
N VAL A 97 12.11 4.30 12.39
CA VAL A 97 12.65 3.15 13.11
C VAL A 97 14.04 2.79 12.61
N ARG A 98 14.87 2.25 13.50
CA ARG A 98 16.17 1.65 13.19
C ARG A 98 16.03 0.15 13.09
N TYR A 99 16.58 -0.45 12.06
CA TYR A 99 16.64 -1.89 11.94
C TYR A 99 17.87 -2.43 12.67
N THR A 100 17.66 -3.17 13.76
CA THR A 100 18.74 -3.77 14.55
C THR A 100 18.36 -5.18 14.96
N ARG A 101 19.30 -6.12 14.83
CA ARG A 101 19.15 -7.52 15.27
C ARG A 101 17.83 -8.16 14.83
N ASP A 102 17.48 -8.00 13.56
CA ASP A 102 16.24 -8.55 12.99
C ASP A 102 14.94 -7.95 13.55
N SER A 103 15.00 -6.75 14.12
CA SER A 103 13.89 -6.04 14.75
C SER A 103 13.94 -4.53 14.48
N PHE A 104 12.86 -3.83 14.75
CA PHE A 104 12.74 -2.38 14.58
C PHE A 104 12.71 -1.67 15.93
N GLU A 105 13.67 -0.78 16.16
CA GLU A 105 13.70 0.14 17.30
C GLU A 105 13.11 1.49 16.88
N PHE A 106 12.06 1.96 17.57
CA PHE A 106 11.43 3.24 17.30
C PHE A 106 12.26 4.43 17.82
N ILE A 107 12.47 5.44 16.96
CA ILE A 107 13.35 6.61 17.22
C ILE A 107 12.55 7.91 17.37
N GLU A 108 11.24 7.92 17.06
CA GLU A 108 10.36 9.09 17.18
C GLU A 108 10.76 10.29 16.30
N ASN A 109 10.85 10.08 14.98
CA ASN A 109 10.90 11.18 14.01
C ASN A 109 9.58 11.32 13.24
N ASP A 110 9.22 12.56 12.93
CA ASP A 110 8.08 12.90 12.10
C ASP A 110 8.36 12.71 10.60
N PHE A 111 7.29 12.78 9.80
CA PHE A 111 7.37 12.58 8.35
C PHE A 111 8.28 13.62 7.67
N SER A 112 8.24 14.87 8.10
CA SER A 112 9.03 15.97 7.53
C SER A 112 10.53 15.77 7.75
N SER A 113 10.93 15.31 8.94
CA SER A 113 12.31 14.94 9.24
C SER A 113 12.77 13.76 8.38
N ALA A 114 11.94 12.72 8.25
CA ALA A 114 12.26 11.56 7.43
C ALA A 114 12.44 11.90 5.96
N GLN A 115 11.58 12.77 5.42
CA GLN A 115 11.69 13.25 4.04
C GLN A 115 12.96 14.10 3.84
N SER A 116 13.29 14.97 4.79
CA SER A 116 14.50 15.80 4.73
C SER A 116 15.78 14.95 4.77
N GLN A 117 15.74 13.85 5.51
CA GLN A 117 16.83 12.88 5.61
C GLN A 117 16.82 11.85 4.45
N SER A 118 15.88 11.96 3.51
CA SER A 118 15.71 11.00 2.40
C SER A 118 15.59 9.54 2.86
N LEU A 119 14.96 9.31 4.01
CA LEU A 119 14.78 7.96 4.55
C LEU A 119 13.81 7.17 3.66
N PRO A 120 14.05 5.85 3.47
CA PRO A 120 13.09 4.97 2.80
C PRO A 120 11.74 4.99 3.53
N ILE A 121 10.65 5.25 2.80
CA ILE A 121 9.29 5.23 3.35
C ILE A 121 8.63 3.91 2.94
N ILE A 122 8.38 3.02 3.89
CA ILE A 122 7.78 1.71 3.66
C ILE A 122 6.40 1.61 4.34
N HIS A 123 5.52 0.82 3.74
CA HIS A 123 4.27 0.43 4.39
C HIS A 123 4.50 -0.84 5.22
N TRP A 124 3.60 -1.07 6.16
CA TRP A 124 3.65 -2.18 7.12
C TRP A 124 2.22 -2.61 7.42
N LEU A 125 2.06 -3.81 7.95
CA LEU A 125 0.78 -4.32 8.44
C LEU A 125 0.93 -4.89 9.85
N PRO A 126 -0.05 -4.69 10.73
CA PRO A 126 -0.07 -5.36 12.02
C PRO A 126 -0.41 -6.85 11.89
N SER A 127 -0.39 -7.57 13.00
CA SER A 127 -0.81 -8.98 13.06
C SER A 127 -2.29 -9.17 12.70
N THR A 128 -3.11 -8.12 12.81
CA THR A 128 -4.50 -8.11 12.33
C THR A 128 -4.55 -7.74 10.85
N HIS A 129 -4.51 -8.74 9.98
CA HIS A 129 -4.54 -8.62 8.53
C HIS A 129 -5.35 -9.75 7.90
N GLU A 130 -5.71 -9.56 6.63
CA GLU A 130 -6.38 -10.57 5.81
C GLU A 130 -5.42 -11.12 4.75
N GLN A 131 -5.69 -12.35 4.29
CA GLN A 131 -4.97 -12.95 3.17
C GLN A 131 -5.56 -12.45 1.85
N LEU A 132 -4.71 -12.09 0.90
CA LEU A 132 -5.14 -11.63 -0.42
C LEU A 132 -4.26 -12.23 -1.53
N CYS A 133 -4.93 -12.76 -2.56
CA CYS A 133 -4.28 -13.20 -3.79
C CYS A 133 -4.35 -12.11 -4.87
N LEU A 134 -3.21 -11.47 -5.16
CA LEU A 134 -3.11 -10.49 -6.24
C LEU A 134 -2.79 -11.18 -7.56
N LYS A 135 -3.74 -11.18 -8.48
CA LYS A 135 -3.59 -11.73 -9.83
C LYS A 135 -3.08 -10.64 -10.77
N THR A 136 -1.94 -10.89 -11.40
CA THR A 136 -1.31 -10.00 -12.36
C THR A 136 -1.04 -10.73 -13.67
N SER A 137 -0.74 -10.00 -14.75
CA SER A 137 -0.30 -10.63 -16.01
C SER A 137 1.03 -11.41 -15.89
N GLN A 138 1.80 -11.19 -14.81
CA GLN A 138 3.06 -11.88 -14.54
C GLN A 138 2.88 -13.11 -13.63
N GLY A 139 1.66 -13.36 -13.14
CA GLY A 139 1.36 -14.44 -12.21
C GLY A 139 0.54 -13.97 -11.00
N GLU A 140 0.35 -14.91 -10.07
CA GLU A 140 -0.40 -14.71 -8.83
C GLU A 140 0.57 -14.50 -7.65
N PHE A 141 0.28 -13.51 -6.82
CA PHE A 141 1.04 -13.20 -5.60
C PHE A 141 0.13 -13.36 -4.39
N ASN A 142 0.41 -14.36 -3.56
CA ASN A 142 -0.30 -14.56 -2.30
C ASN A 142 0.41 -13.77 -1.21
N GLY A 143 -0.28 -12.80 -0.63
CA GLY A 143 0.26 -11.92 0.39
C GLY A 143 -0.80 -11.54 1.40
N ILE A 144 -0.53 -10.47 2.14
CA ILE A 144 -1.42 -9.96 3.19
C ILE A 144 -1.83 -8.52 2.92
N VAL A 145 -3.05 -8.18 3.31
CA VAL A 145 -3.66 -6.86 3.15
C VAL A 145 -4.21 -6.39 4.49
N GLU A 146 -4.29 -5.08 4.71
CA GLU A 146 -4.92 -4.55 5.92
C GLU A 146 -6.38 -4.99 6.08
N SER A 147 -6.80 -5.22 7.34
CA SER A 147 -8.16 -5.67 7.69
C SER A 147 -9.26 -4.70 7.25
N THR A 148 -8.92 -3.45 6.96
CA THR A 148 -9.83 -2.46 6.35
C THR A 148 -10.46 -2.98 5.05
N ILE A 149 -9.82 -3.94 4.37
CA ILE A 149 -10.35 -4.59 3.17
C ILE A 149 -11.74 -5.21 3.38
N CYS A 150 -12.08 -5.61 4.61
CA CYS A 150 -13.37 -6.21 4.94
C CYS A 150 -14.57 -5.26 4.74
N ASN A 151 -14.32 -3.95 4.65
CA ASN A 151 -15.36 -2.96 4.39
C ASN A 151 -15.70 -2.79 2.90
N TYR A 152 -14.98 -3.48 2.01
CA TYR A 152 -15.16 -3.38 0.56
C TYR A 152 -15.85 -4.62 0.00
N ASN A 153 -16.50 -4.44 -1.15
CA ASN A 153 -17.24 -5.46 -1.85
C ASN A 153 -16.51 -5.94 -3.11
N SER A 154 -16.89 -7.12 -3.59
CA SER A 154 -16.44 -7.60 -4.90
C SER A 154 -16.85 -6.58 -5.97
N GLY A 155 -15.92 -6.17 -6.82
CA GLY A 155 -16.12 -5.13 -7.82
C GLY A 155 -15.45 -3.79 -7.49
N ASP A 156 -15.15 -3.53 -6.23
CA ASP A 156 -14.55 -2.26 -5.80
C ASP A 156 -13.12 -2.09 -6.32
N LEU A 157 -12.73 -0.84 -6.57
CA LEU A 157 -11.41 -0.46 -7.05
C LEU A 157 -10.58 0.07 -5.88
N ILE A 158 -9.44 -0.57 -5.65
CA ILE A 158 -8.48 -0.22 -4.61
C ILE A 158 -7.14 0.12 -5.22
N GLN A 159 -6.42 1.06 -4.62
CA GLN A 159 -5.01 1.28 -4.91
C GLN A 159 -4.16 0.67 -3.79
N PHE A 160 -3.39 -0.37 -4.12
CA PHE A 160 -2.37 -0.87 -3.23
C PHE A 160 -1.14 0.03 -3.31
N GLU A 161 -0.79 0.69 -2.20
CA GLU A 161 0.35 1.58 -2.17
C GLU A 161 1.63 0.85 -2.58
N ARG A 162 2.45 1.51 -3.42
CA ARG A 162 3.69 0.96 -4.00
C ARG A 162 3.53 -0.28 -4.89
N VAL A 163 2.30 -0.74 -5.13
CA VAL A 163 1.99 -1.89 -5.99
C VAL A 163 1.21 -1.44 -7.23
N GLY A 164 0.11 -0.71 -7.05
CA GLY A 164 -0.73 -0.17 -8.12
C GLY A 164 -2.23 -0.41 -7.89
N PHE A 165 -3.03 -0.22 -8.93
CA PHE A 165 -4.49 -0.33 -8.87
C PHE A 165 -4.96 -1.76 -9.12
N ALA A 166 -5.94 -2.20 -8.34
CA ALA A 166 -6.55 -3.51 -8.48
C ALA A 166 -8.07 -3.45 -8.27
N LYS A 167 -8.78 -4.35 -8.94
CA LYS A 167 -10.21 -4.59 -8.75
C LYS A 167 -10.40 -5.79 -7.83
N LEU A 168 -11.16 -5.63 -6.76
CA LEU A 168 -11.45 -6.74 -5.85
C LEU A 168 -12.39 -7.75 -6.49
N ASP A 169 -12.09 -9.02 -6.25
CA ASP A 169 -12.93 -10.17 -6.53
C ASP A 169 -13.01 -11.00 -5.27
N ILE A 170 -14.10 -10.83 -4.52
CA ILE A 170 -14.31 -11.49 -3.23
C ILE A 170 -15.25 -12.66 -3.48
N SER A 171 -14.77 -13.88 -3.22
CA SER A 171 -15.56 -15.10 -3.38
C SER A 171 -15.47 -15.95 -2.12
N SER A 172 -16.61 -16.21 -1.49
CA SER A 172 -16.71 -17.06 -0.29
C SER A 172 -15.76 -16.66 0.86
N GLY A 173 -15.51 -15.35 1.03
CA GLY A 173 -14.59 -14.83 2.05
C GLY A 173 -13.10 -14.88 1.67
N VAL A 174 -12.77 -15.40 0.49
CA VAL A 174 -11.41 -15.33 -0.07
C VAL A 174 -11.27 -14.03 -0.85
N TYR A 175 -10.31 -13.19 -0.44
CA TYR A 175 -10.01 -11.94 -1.14
C TYR A 175 -9.04 -12.22 -2.30
N ALA A 176 -9.49 -11.97 -3.53
CA ALA A 176 -8.63 -11.84 -4.69
C ALA A 176 -8.69 -10.41 -5.23
N ALA A 177 -7.63 -10.00 -5.93
CA ALA A 177 -7.62 -8.72 -6.62
C ALA A 177 -6.98 -8.87 -7.99
N TYR A 178 -7.60 -8.31 -9.02
CA TYR A 178 -7.05 -8.28 -10.38
C TYR A 178 -6.34 -6.96 -10.61
N PHE A 179 -5.04 -7.04 -10.84
CA PHE A 179 -4.21 -5.88 -11.12
C PHE A 179 -4.57 -5.25 -12.46
N SER A 180 -4.74 -3.92 -12.46
CA SER A 180 -5.04 -3.14 -13.65
C SER A 180 -3.76 -2.52 -14.22
N HIS A 181 -3.16 -1.59 -13.47
CA HIS A 181 -1.95 -0.89 -13.87
C HIS A 181 -1.26 -0.30 -12.62
N PRO A 182 0.05 0.00 -12.70
CA PRO A 182 0.75 0.69 -11.63
C PRO A 182 0.20 2.10 -11.38
#